data_AF-S7VXA4-F1
#
_entry.id   AF-S7VXA4-F1
#
_cell.length_a   1.000
_cell.length_b   1.000
_cell.length_c   1.000
_cell.angle_alpha   90.00
_cell.angle_beta   90.00
_cell.angle_gamma   90.00
#
_symmetry.space_group_name_H-M   'P 1'
#
loop_
_entity.id
_entity.type
_entity.pdbx_description
1 polymer ?
#
loop_
_entity_poly.entity_id
_entity_poly.type
_entity_poly.pdbx_seq_one_letter_code
_entity_poly.pdbx_strand_id
1 'polypeptide(L)'
;MILSNSIKTAVLLFMVSLFFMPLNLEAQQDTIYYTISWKQTIKDSAAFFRAPVKKEGDLFRIEDYYISGQKQMSGLSKYEDKDFWVEKLSWFTEDGKLYQQGNYTKNRLDGEFITFLNDKKLTAIYKNGHIKSGAQNHNQSSNHIYTEVKNDTVKEVIYGNDINGIRYESFRTLKKGHFRTKYYDKKGDAIGEINTLNNGFRKGVEVFYYFGPMRIKQINYYPFERLLGHEDYYPNGQIRTKFQTEPEYKKTYFTEDGTEIGSVTYNLYNDYLKPMEGTEIVFSYSYKEEVMGQILSSRTYNNGLLEKEELYYDGGKIKSLTTYTNNIKELQVSYDHTGNELSRMVYKSYYPYNGVEISGNKTSTYKEGELIEELKYYTDTNILFSKKNKEEEVYYNKEGVVMGILKVEYKNRYAQPLNGTRYEIGYDSKISNIETYKDGNVIERTKFITKLVGKDNLVDFKVTEYYNIDQYSKTREVNYYSNGARQSDITYTDYDKTLGKFYNDKNELIGTYDYDKKHGKLYEFFQSLR
;
A
#
# COMPACT_ATOMS: atom_id res chain seq x y z
N MET A 1 -21.88 8.52 88.12
CA MET A 1 -23.16 7.83 88.38
C MET A 1 -23.91 7.73 87.06
N ILE A 2 -23.98 6.50 86.55
CA ILE A 2 -24.99 5.97 85.63
C ILE A 2 -25.28 6.86 84.40
N LEU A 3 -24.45 6.73 83.34
CA LEU A 3 -24.96 6.89 81.98
C LEU A 3 -26.21 6.01 81.88
N SER A 4 -27.38 6.61 81.77
CA SER A 4 -28.66 5.90 81.75
C SER A 4 -28.61 4.85 80.65
N ASN A 5 -29.07 3.64 80.97
CA ASN A 5 -29.14 2.54 80.02
C ASN A 5 -29.87 2.94 78.72
N SER A 6 -30.73 3.98 78.74
CA SER A 6 -31.41 4.51 77.56
C SER A 6 -30.49 5.06 76.46
N ILE A 7 -29.36 5.69 76.79
CA ILE A 7 -28.46 6.26 75.77
C ILE A 7 -27.62 5.16 75.12
N LYS A 8 -27.22 4.13 75.88
CA LYS A 8 -26.52 2.96 75.35
C LYS A 8 -27.43 2.11 74.46
N THR A 9 -28.70 1.96 74.82
CA THR A 9 -29.68 1.24 73.98
C THR A 9 -30.03 2.02 72.71
N ALA A 10 -30.12 3.35 72.77
CA ALA A 10 -30.37 4.18 71.58
C ALA A 10 -29.18 4.20 70.60
N VAL A 11 -27.94 4.26 71.10
CA VAL A 11 -26.73 4.18 70.26
C VAL A 11 -26.52 2.78 69.70
N LEU A 12 -26.88 1.72 70.45
CA LEU A 12 -26.83 0.34 69.95
C LEU A 12 -27.92 0.06 68.91
N LEU A 13 -29.14 0.59 69.08
CA LEU A 13 -30.21 0.51 68.07
C LEU A 13 -29.88 1.30 66.80
N PHE A 14 -29.21 2.44 66.92
CA PHE A 14 -28.76 3.24 65.77
C PHE A 14 -27.59 2.57 65.01
N MET A 15 -26.66 1.92 65.72
CA MET A 15 -25.60 1.12 65.08
C MET A 15 -26.12 -0.16 64.43
N VAL A 16 -27.11 -0.83 65.02
CA VAL A 16 -27.70 -2.05 64.44
C VAL A 16 -28.58 -1.71 63.22
N SER A 17 -29.23 -0.54 63.17
CA SER A 17 -29.97 -0.11 61.97
C SER A 17 -29.07 0.27 60.78
N LEU A 18 -27.81 0.66 61.01
CA LEU A 18 -26.84 0.96 59.96
C LEU A 18 -26.23 -0.30 59.31
N PHE A 19 -26.42 -1.48 59.90
CA PHE A 19 -25.89 -2.76 59.40
C PHE A 19 -26.90 -3.59 58.59
N PHE A 20 -28.15 -3.13 58.45
CA PHE A 20 -29.21 -3.79 57.68
C PHE A 20 -29.64 -2.99 56.43
N MET A 21 -28.74 -2.20 55.83
CA MET A 21 -28.93 -1.86 54.42
C MET A 21 -28.49 -3.07 53.57
N PRO A 22 -29.37 -3.69 52.78
CA PRO A 22 -28.90 -4.58 51.73
C PRO A 22 -28.05 -3.74 50.77
N LEU A 23 -26.73 -3.89 50.85
CA LEU A 23 -25.81 -3.50 49.79
C LEU A 23 -25.97 -4.50 48.64
N ASN A 24 -27.15 -4.53 48.04
CA ASN A 24 -27.29 -4.92 46.66
C ASN A 24 -27.15 -3.64 45.86
N LEU A 25 -25.90 -3.15 45.76
CA LEU A 25 -25.47 -2.50 44.54
C LEU A 25 -25.45 -3.62 43.48
N GLU A 26 -26.63 -4.01 43.00
CA GLU A 26 -26.70 -4.47 41.64
C GLU A 26 -26.12 -3.31 40.84
N ALA A 27 -24.95 -3.51 40.25
CA ALA A 27 -24.46 -2.61 39.22
C ALA A 27 -25.56 -2.62 38.16
N GLN A 28 -26.45 -1.63 38.22
CA GLN A 28 -27.41 -1.37 37.18
C GLN A 28 -26.53 -1.19 35.94
N GLN A 29 -26.60 -2.15 35.02
CA GLN A 29 -25.88 -2.01 33.76
C GLN A 29 -26.50 -0.81 33.06
N ASP A 30 -25.83 0.32 33.17
CA ASP A 30 -26.26 1.55 32.55
C ASP A 30 -26.33 1.35 31.04
N THR A 31 -27.26 2.08 30.41
CA THR A 31 -27.37 2.11 28.95
C THR A 31 -26.03 2.52 28.33
N ILE A 32 -25.51 1.68 27.42
CA ILE A 32 -24.25 1.96 26.72
C ILE A 32 -24.57 2.62 25.40
N TYR A 33 -23.97 3.77 25.13
CA TYR A 33 -24.18 4.52 23.90
C TYR A 33 -23.04 4.28 22.90
N TYR A 34 -23.35 4.23 21.61
CA TYR A 34 -22.38 3.98 20.53
C TYR A 34 -22.50 5.01 19.40
N THR A 35 -21.36 5.40 18.83
CA THR A 35 -21.31 6.15 17.57
C THR A 35 -21.75 5.28 16.39
N ILE A 36 -21.89 5.89 15.20
CA ILE A 36 -22.15 5.15 13.95
C ILE A 36 -21.07 4.10 13.62
N SER A 37 -19.87 4.24 14.18
CA SER A 37 -18.76 3.29 14.06
C SER A 37 -18.66 2.29 15.21
N TRP A 38 -19.73 2.14 16.01
CA TRP A 38 -19.81 1.23 17.16
C TRP A 38 -18.74 1.48 18.23
N LYS A 39 -18.29 2.73 18.37
CA LYS A 39 -17.41 3.14 19.48
C LYS A 39 -18.25 3.68 20.62
N GLN A 40 -17.98 3.25 21.85
CA GLN A 40 -18.67 3.75 23.02
C GLN A 40 -18.56 5.28 23.11
N THR A 41 -19.66 5.95 23.46
CA THR A 41 -19.75 7.41 23.53
C THR A 41 -20.78 7.84 24.57
N ILE A 42 -21.12 9.12 24.59
CA ILE A 42 -22.20 9.71 25.40
C ILE A 42 -23.49 9.83 24.57
N LYS A 43 -24.64 9.90 25.25
CA LYS A 43 -25.97 9.97 24.62
C LYS A 43 -26.07 10.99 23.48
N ASP A 44 -25.57 12.20 23.68
CA ASP A 44 -25.69 13.31 22.72
C ASP A 44 -24.90 13.10 21.42
N SER A 45 -23.92 12.18 21.43
CA SER A 45 -23.08 11.83 20.28
C SER A 45 -23.38 10.44 19.70
N ALA A 46 -24.45 9.80 20.18
CA ALA A 46 -24.77 8.41 19.89
C ALA A 46 -25.63 8.28 18.63
N ALA A 47 -25.33 7.26 17.83
CA ALA A 47 -26.22 6.76 16.79
C ALA A 47 -27.05 5.55 17.29
N PHE A 48 -26.50 4.81 18.25
CA PHE A 48 -27.12 3.60 18.81
C PHE A 48 -26.97 3.56 20.32
N PHE A 49 -27.78 2.74 20.99
CA PHE A 49 -27.59 2.39 22.39
C PHE A 49 -27.97 0.93 22.68
N ARG A 50 -27.31 0.35 23.67
CA ARG A 50 -27.60 -0.99 24.21
C ARG A 50 -28.35 -0.86 25.51
N ALA A 51 -29.51 -1.52 25.60
CA ALA A 51 -30.26 -1.60 26.85
C ALA A 51 -29.55 -2.52 27.86
N PRO A 52 -29.86 -2.42 29.17
CA PRO A 52 -29.32 -3.33 30.17
C PRO A 52 -29.56 -4.79 29.78
N VAL A 53 -28.53 -5.63 29.87
CA VAL A 53 -28.59 -7.02 29.43
C VAL A 53 -29.51 -7.81 30.35
N LYS A 54 -30.39 -8.63 29.77
CA LYS A 54 -31.34 -9.45 30.53
C LYS A 54 -30.94 -10.91 30.48
N LYS A 55 -30.80 -11.55 31.64
CA LYS A 55 -30.57 -13.00 31.70
C LYS A 55 -31.84 -13.77 31.33
N GLU A 56 -31.74 -14.67 30.36
CA GLU A 56 -32.80 -15.56 29.89
C GLU A 56 -32.31 -17.02 30.01
N GLY A 57 -32.66 -17.69 31.11
CA GLY A 57 -32.12 -19.03 31.42
C GLY A 57 -30.61 -19.01 31.62
N ASP A 58 -29.88 -19.83 30.86
CA ASP A 58 -28.40 -19.88 30.86
C ASP A 58 -27.75 -18.88 29.88
N LEU A 59 -28.56 -18.05 29.22
CA LEU A 59 -28.13 -17.11 28.18
C LEU A 59 -28.48 -15.66 28.56
N PHE A 60 -27.99 -14.73 27.76
CA PHE A 60 -28.14 -13.29 27.94
C PHE A 60 -28.76 -12.67 26.69
N ARG A 61 -29.92 -12.02 26.84
CA ARG A 61 -30.57 -11.24 25.81
C ARG A 61 -29.88 -9.90 25.67
N ILE A 62 -29.31 -9.66 24.50
CA ILE A 62 -28.72 -8.39 24.11
C ILE A 62 -29.66 -7.72 23.12
N GLU A 63 -30.00 -6.47 23.37
CA GLU A 63 -30.83 -5.64 22.50
C GLU A 63 -30.15 -4.28 22.29
N ASP A 64 -29.90 -3.98 21.02
CA ASP A 64 -29.43 -2.68 20.58
C ASP A 64 -30.55 -1.92 19.88
N TYR A 65 -30.50 -0.61 20.01
CA TYR A 65 -31.52 0.33 19.53
C TYR A 65 -30.85 1.46 18.76
N TYR A 66 -31.55 1.97 17.76
CA TYR A 66 -31.26 3.27 17.18
C TYR A 66 -31.45 4.36 18.23
N ILE A 67 -30.78 5.49 18.10
CA ILE A 67 -30.96 6.61 19.03
C ILE A 67 -32.40 7.13 19.07
N SER A 68 -33.17 6.90 18.00
CA SER A 68 -34.63 7.13 17.94
C SER A 68 -35.45 6.24 18.88
N GLY A 69 -34.85 5.19 19.45
CA GLY A 69 -35.51 4.20 20.31
C GLY A 69 -36.07 3.00 19.56
N GLN A 70 -35.98 2.97 18.23
CA GLN A 70 -36.38 1.80 17.45
C GLN A 70 -35.37 0.66 17.66
N LYS A 71 -35.88 -0.57 17.79
CA LYS A 71 -35.02 -1.77 17.90
C LYS A 71 -34.12 -1.89 16.67
N GLN A 72 -32.81 -2.06 16.88
CA GLN A 72 -31.80 -2.21 15.84
C GLN A 72 -31.28 -3.65 15.76
N MET A 73 -31.12 -4.32 16.91
CA MET A 73 -30.71 -5.72 16.97
C MET A 73 -31.29 -6.41 18.20
N SER A 74 -31.55 -7.72 18.08
CA SER A 74 -31.86 -8.57 19.22
C SER A 74 -31.28 -9.97 19.01
N GLY A 75 -30.61 -10.49 20.03
CA GLY A 75 -30.01 -11.82 20.00
C GLY A 75 -29.74 -12.39 21.38
N LEU A 76 -29.42 -13.69 21.42
CA LEU A 76 -28.98 -14.38 22.63
C LEU A 76 -27.47 -14.57 22.60
N SER A 77 -26.84 -14.26 23.73
CA SER A 77 -25.43 -14.46 23.95
C SER A 77 -25.15 -15.44 25.09
N LYS A 78 -24.03 -16.15 24.98
CA LYS A 78 -23.51 -16.99 26.06
C LYS A 78 -22.92 -16.16 27.21
N TYR A 79 -22.45 -14.96 26.93
CA TYR A 79 -21.80 -14.09 27.91
C TYR A 79 -22.53 -12.76 27.99
N GLU A 80 -22.49 -12.13 29.16
CA GLU A 80 -23.15 -10.86 29.43
C GLU A 80 -22.40 -9.68 28.80
N ASP A 81 -21.06 -9.75 28.82
CA ASP A 81 -20.14 -8.67 28.49
C ASP A 81 -19.50 -8.83 27.10
N LYS A 82 -19.90 -9.86 26.33
CA LYS A 82 -19.27 -10.21 25.05
C LYS A 82 -20.31 -10.67 24.04
N ASP A 83 -20.18 -10.19 22.82
CA ASP A 83 -21.00 -10.61 21.68
C ASP A 83 -20.60 -12.04 21.23
N PHE A 84 -21.10 -13.04 21.97
CA PHE A 84 -20.95 -14.48 21.67
C PHE A 84 -22.31 -15.09 21.32
N TRP A 85 -22.70 -15.01 20.05
CA TRP A 85 -24.07 -15.31 19.64
C TRP A 85 -24.40 -16.80 19.62
N VAL A 86 -25.59 -17.13 20.08
CA VAL A 86 -26.22 -18.44 19.99
C VAL A 86 -27.67 -18.27 19.52
N GLU A 87 -28.17 -19.27 18.81
CA GLU A 87 -29.51 -19.25 18.23
C GLU A 87 -29.74 -18.06 17.30
N LYS A 88 -30.94 -17.48 17.33
CA LYS A 88 -31.38 -16.46 16.38
C LYS A 88 -30.87 -15.08 16.79
N LEU A 89 -30.28 -14.39 15.81
CA LEU A 89 -29.88 -12.99 15.87
C LEU A 89 -30.60 -12.24 14.74
N SER A 90 -31.32 -11.18 15.09
CA SER A 90 -32.09 -10.38 14.15
C SER A 90 -31.64 -8.93 14.20
N TRP A 91 -31.53 -8.30 13.04
CA TRP A 91 -31.28 -6.88 12.89
C TRP A 91 -32.44 -6.23 12.15
N PHE A 92 -32.71 -4.99 12.48
CA PHE A 92 -33.83 -4.22 11.96
C PHE A 92 -33.34 -2.88 11.44
N THR A 93 -34.06 -2.32 10.47
CA THR A 93 -33.92 -0.94 10.02
C THR A 93 -34.57 0.02 11.01
N GLU A 94 -34.28 1.32 10.88
CA GLU A 94 -34.83 2.35 11.78
C GLU A 94 -36.35 2.57 11.60
N ASP A 95 -36.93 2.13 10.47
CA ASP A 95 -38.40 2.05 10.30
C ASP A 95 -39.01 0.75 10.89
N GLY A 96 -38.19 -0.09 11.53
CA GLY A 96 -38.60 -1.30 12.24
C GLY A 96 -38.74 -2.55 11.37
N LYS A 97 -38.42 -2.50 10.08
CA LYS A 97 -38.44 -3.69 9.20
C LYS A 97 -37.26 -4.61 9.50
N LEU A 98 -37.45 -5.90 9.28
CA LEU A 98 -36.35 -6.86 9.39
C LEU A 98 -35.31 -6.57 8.30
N TYR A 99 -34.08 -6.30 8.71
CA TYR A 99 -32.95 -6.02 7.82
C TYR A 99 -32.17 -7.29 7.47
N GLN A 100 -31.86 -8.11 8.48
CA GLN A 100 -31.21 -9.40 8.32
C GLN A 100 -31.49 -10.29 9.54
N GLN A 101 -31.36 -11.60 9.39
CA GLN A 101 -31.50 -12.55 10.49
C GLN A 101 -30.61 -13.76 10.27
N GLY A 102 -29.91 -14.23 11.30
CA GLY A 102 -29.09 -15.43 11.24
C GLY A 102 -29.32 -16.37 12.41
N ASN A 103 -29.07 -17.65 12.18
CA ASN A 103 -28.93 -18.64 13.24
C ASN A 103 -27.45 -18.87 13.54
N TYR A 104 -27.10 -18.92 14.83
CA TYR A 104 -25.74 -19.00 15.31
C TYR A 104 -25.55 -20.22 16.21
N THR A 105 -24.44 -20.93 16.00
CA THR A 105 -23.96 -21.97 16.91
C THR A 105 -22.52 -21.65 17.28
N LYS A 106 -22.24 -21.48 18.57
CA LYS A 106 -20.90 -21.14 19.08
C LYS A 106 -20.29 -19.91 18.38
N ASN A 107 -21.07 -18.83 18.27
CA ASN A 107 -20.69 -17.57 17.63
C ASN A 107 -20.35 -17.67 16.14
N ARG A 108 -20.89 -18.67 15.44
CA ARG A 108 -20.74 -18.82 13.99
C ARG A 108 -22.09 -19.03 13.35
N LEU A 109 -22.32 -18.41 12.19
CA LEU A 109 -23.53 -18.65 11.40
C LEU A 109 -23.65 -20.14 11.06
N ASP A 110 -24.75 -20.74 11.47
CA ASP A 110 -25.08 -22.15 11.24
C ASP A 110 -26.60 -22.30 11.13
N GLY A 111 -27.08 -22.65 9.93
CA GLY A 111 -28.51 -22.67 9.58
C GLY A 111 -28.90 -21.54 8.62
N GLU A 112 -30.18 -21.16 8.65
CA GLU A 112 -30.71 -20.12 7.76
C GLU A 112 -30.15 -18.73 8.09
N PHE A 113 -29.80 -17.99 7.04
CA PHE A 113 -29.47 -16.58 7.06
C PHE A 113 -30.36 -15.85 6.06
N ILE A 114 -31.08 -14.84 6.53
CA ILE A 114 -32.10 -14.10 5.80
C ILE A 114 -31.58 -12.69 5.55
N THR A 115 -31.71 -12.24 4.31
CA THR A 115 -31.41 -10.87 3.86
C THR A 115 -32.46 -10.44 2.84
N PHE A 116 -32.38 -9.21 2.33
CA PHE A 116 -33.34 -8.66 1.38
C PHE A 116 -32.66 -7.97 0.20
N LEU A 117 -33.30 -8.05 -0.97
CA LEU A 117 -32.96 -7.32 -2.18
C LEU A 117 -34.24 -6.76 -2.79
N ASN A 118 -34.39 -5.44 -2.84
CA ASN A 118 -35.63 -4.77 -3.31
C ASN A 118 -36.89 -5.36 -2.64
N ASP A 119 -36.87 -5.43 -1.30
CA ASP A 119 -37.90 -6.04 -0.43
C ASP A 119 -38.17 -7.55 -0.64
N LYS A 120 -37.50 -8.19 -1.60
CA LYS A 120 -37.56 -9.64 -1.79
C LYS A 120 -36.68 -10.33 -0.75
N LYS A 121 -37.31 -11.18 0.07
CA LYS A 121 -36.62 -12.06 1.01
C LYS A 121 -35.69 -13.02 0.26
N LEU A 122 -34.44 -13.08 0.70
CA LEU A 122 -33.43 -14.04 0.27
C LEU A 122 -33.07 -14.92 1.47
N THR A 123 -32.85 -16.22 1.24
CA THR A 123 -32.41 -17.17 2.26
C THR A 123 -31.15 -17.89 1.78
N ALA A 124 -30.10 -17.84 2.59
CA ALA A 124 -28.88 -18.62 2.45
C ALA A 124 -28.76 -19.64 3.59
N ILE A 125 -28.15 -20.79 3.34
CA ILE A 125 -27.87 -21.81 4.34
C ILE A 125 -26.39 -21.78 4.67
N TYR A 126 -26.07 -21.55 5.95
CA TYR A 126 -24.72 -21.54 6.48
C TYR A 126 -24.39 -22.82 7.24
N LYS A 127 -23.12 -23.20 7.25
CA LYS A 127 -22.57 -24.22 8.14
C LYS A 127 -21.20 -23.77 8.61
N ASN A 128 -21.02 -23.66 9.92
CA ASN A 128 -19.76 -23.22 10.54
C ASN A 128 -19.19 -21.91 9.94
N GLY A 129 -20.07 -20.93 9.66
CA GLY A 129 -19.69 -19.63 9.11
C GLY A 129 -19.54 -19.56 7.58
N HIS A 130 -19.75 -20.67 6.86
CA HIS A 130 -19.65 -20.71 5.40
C HIS A 130 -21.01 -20.97 4.74
N ILE A 131 -21.35 -20.17 3.73
CA ILE A 131 -22.51 -20.42 2.87
C ILE A 131 -22.37 -21.76 2.13
N LYS A 132 -23.45 -22.54 2.11
CA LYS A 132 -23.55 -23.86 1.44
C LYS A 132 -24.52 -23.86 0.29
N SER A 133 -25.60 -23.09 0.38
CA SER A 133 -26.62 -22.96 -0.66
C SER A 133 -27.46 -21.71 -0.45
N GLY A 134 -28.26 -21.35 -1.45
CA GLY A 134 -29.21 -20.25 -1.37
C GLY A 134 -28.59 -18.91 -1.77
N ALA A 135 -29.26 -17.82 -1.43
CA ALA A 135 -28.87 -16.48 -1.84
C ALA A 135 -28.90 -15.48 -0.68
N GLN A 136 -28.06 -14.47 -0.77
CA GLN A 136 -28.01 -13.36 0.17
C GLN A 136 -27.62 -12.05 -0.53
N ASN A 137 -27.94 -10.93 0.11
CA ASN A 137 -27.51 -9.61 -0.32
C ASN A 137 -26.99 -8.84 0.89
N HIS A 138 -25.85 -8.17 0.76
CA HIS A 138 -25.27 -7.35 1.82
C HIS A 138 -24.77 -6.01 1.29
N ASN A 139 -24.85 -4.99 2.14
CA ASN A 139 -24.40 -3.65 1.84
C ASN A 139 -22.96 -3.50 2.34
N GLN A 140 -22.08 -2.94 1.52
CA GLN A 140 -20.79 -2.42 1.96
C GLN A 140 -20.83 -0.89 1.92
N SER A 141 -19.80 -0.23 2.43
CA SER A 141 -19.76 1.24 2.53
C SER A 141 -19.96 1.96 1.18
N SER A 142 -19.57 1.35 0.07
CA SER A 142 -19.52 1.99 -1.25
C SER A 142 -20.15 1.19 -2.40
N ASN A 143 -20.65 -0.01 -2.13
CA ASN A 143 -21.30 -0.91 -3.10
C ASN A 143 -22.18 -1.94 -2.38
N HIS A 144 -22.86 -2.77 -3.16
CA HIS A 144 -23.65 -3.88 -2.68
C HIS A 144 -23.16 -5.18 -3.29
N ILE A 145 -23.35 -6.29 -2.56
CA ILE A 145 -22.95 -7.61 -3.01
C ILE A 145 -24.10 -8.59 -2.84
N TYR A 146 -24.57 -9.13 -3.96
CA TYR A 146 -25.45 -10.28 -4.01
C TYR A 146 -24.62 -11.56 -4.23
N THR A 147 -24.87 -12.60 -3.42
CA THR A 147 -24.22 -13.90 -3.57
C THR A 147 -25.28 -14.99 -3.70
N GLU A 148 -25.11 -15.89 -4.66
CA GLU A 148 -25.95 -17.08 -4.83
C GLU A 148 -25.09 -18.33 -4.99
N VAL A 149 -25.38 -19.35 -4.18
CA VAL A 149 -24.73 -20.66 -4.25
C VAL A 149 -25.74 -21.69 -4.70
N LYS A 150 -25.53 -22.23 -5.90
CA LYS A 150 -26.32 -23.29 -6.50
C LYS A 150 -25.41 -24.45 -6.88
N ASN A 151 -25.57 -25.58 -6.20
CA ASN A 151 -24.68 -26.74 -6.29
C ASN A 151 -23.23 -26.33 -5.96
N ASP A 152 -22.29 -26.58 -6.87
CA ASP A 152 -20.88 -26.17 -6.72
C ASP A 152 -20.62 -24.75 -7.24
N THR A 153 -21.58 -24.09 -7.89
CA THR A 153 -21.39 -22.78 -8.51
C THR A 153 -21.74 -21.66 -7.54
N VAL A 154 -20.84 -20.68 -7.44
CA VAL A 154 -21.08 -19.42 -6.74
C VAL A 154 -21.13 -18.29 -7.76
N LYS A 155 -22.26 -17.58 -7.78
CA LYS A 155 -22.43 -16.32 -8.50
C LYS A 155 -22.34 -15.17 -7.49
N GLU A 156 -21.50 -14.19 -7.77
CA GLU A 156 -21.42 -12.96 -6.99
C GLU A 156 -21.66 -11.76 -7.90
N VAL A 157 -22.53 -10.85 -7.49
CA VAL A 157 -22.85 -9.63 -8.23
C VAL A 157 -22.50 -8.45 -7.35
N ILE A 158 -21.53 -7.66 -7.79
CA ILE A 158 -21.11 -6.44 -7.11
C ILE A 158 -21.65 -5.27 -7.90
N TYR A 159 -22.53 -4.49 -7.28
CA TYR A 159 -23.33 -3.48 -7.95
C TYR A 159 -23.40 -2.16 -7.19
N GLY A 160 -23.72 -1.09 -7.93
CA GLY A 160 -23.92 0.24 -7.39
C GLY A 160 -25.24 0.35 -6.63
N ASN A 161 -26.07 1.32 -6.98
CA ASN A 161 -27.37 1.51 -6.32
C ASN A 161 -28.46 0.55 -6.83
N ASP A 162 -28.36 0.12 -8.08
CA ASP A 162 -29.31 -0.79 -8.73
C ASP A 162 -28.56 -2.04 -9.24
N ILE A 163 -29.05 -3.21 -8.87
CA ILE A 163 -28.50 -4.50 -9.29
C ILE A 163 -28.63 -4.72 -10.81
N ASN A 164 -29.50 -3.98 -11.49
CA ASN A 164 -29.62 -4.03 -12.95
C ASN A 164 -28.77 -2.97 -13.66
N GLY A 165 -28.21 -2.01 -12.93
CA GLY A 165 -27.32 -0.99 -13.48
C GLY A 165 -25.87 -1.43 -13.53
N ILE A 166 -24.98 -0.51 -13.18
CA ILE A 166 -23.53 -0.73 -13.16
C ILE A 166 -23.15 -1.82 -12.15
N ARG A 167 -22.50 -2.86 -12.65
CA ARG A 167 -22.12 -4.03 -11.87
C ARG A 167 -21.10 -4.88 -12.58
N TYR A 168 -20.57 -5.87 -11.86
CA TYR A 168 -20.02 -7.07 -12.45
C TYR A 168 -20.56 -8.33 -11.79
N GLU A 169 -20.61 -9.40 -12.57
CA GLU A 169 -21.06 -10.72 -12.15
C GLU A 169 -19.87 -11.70 -12.25
N SER A 170 -19.36 -12.15 -11.11
CA SER A 170 -18.27 -13.13 -11.06
C SER A 170 -18.82 -14.54 -10.79
N PHE A 171 -18.19 -15.53 -11.41
CA PHE A 171 -18.55 -16.93 -11.31
C PHE A 171 -17.33 -17.73 -10.89
N ARG A 172 -17.48 -18.52 -9.83
CA ARG A 172 -16.47 -19.45 -9.31
C ARG A 172 -17.13 -20.76 -8.89
N THR A 173 -16.33 -21.76 -8.56
CA THR A 173 -16.85 -22.94 -7.85
C THR A 173 -16.49 -22.89 -6.36
N LEU A 174 -17.04 -23.78 -5.54
CA LEU A 174 -16.62 -23.88 -4.13
C LEU A 174 -15.22 -24.49 -4.00
N LYS A 175 -14.82 -25.30 -4.98
CA LYS A 175 -13.52 -26.00 -5.01
C LYS A 175 -12.43 -25.30 -5.81
N LYS A 176 -12.79 -24.46 -6.80
CA LYS A 176 -11.85 -23.77 -7.70
C LYS A 176 -12.06 -22.25 -7.61
N GLY A 177 -11.08 -21.50 -8.12
CA GLY A 177 -11.16 -20.04 -8.22
C GLY A 177 -12.20 -19.54 -9.23
N HIS A 178 -12.18 -18.22 -9.46
CA HIS A 178 -13.00 -17.58 -10.49
C HIS A 178 -12.65 -18.13 -11.87
N PHE A 179 -13.67 -18.43 -12.67
CA PHE A 179 -13.50 -18.91 -14.05
C PHE A 179 -14.09 -17.95 -15.08
N ARG A 180 -15.06 -17.10 -14.69
CA ARG A 180 -15.68 -16.12 -15.57
C ARG A 180 -16.13 -14.89 -14.79
N THR A 181 -15.99 -13.70 -15.38
CA THR A 181 -16.62 -12.47 -14.89
C THR A 181 -17.23 -11.69 -16.04
N LYS A 182 -18.45 -11.17 -15.86
CA LYS A 182 -19.16 -10.31 -16.80
C LYS A 182 -19.26 -8.90 -16.25
N TYR A 183 -19.13 -7.90 -17.10
CA TYR A 183 -19.06 -6.49 -16.73
C TYR A 183 -20.15 -5.70 -17.44
N TYR A 184 -20.75 -4.76 -16.71
CA TYR A 184 -21.91 -4.00 -17.18
C TYR A 184 -21.72 -2.51 -16.93
N ASP A 185 -22.33 -1.69 -17.79
CA ASP A 185 -22.35 -0.23 -17.65
C ASP A 185 -23.53 0.26 -16.79
N LYS A 186 -23.69 1.58 -16.68
CA LYS A 186 -24.78 2.21 -15.90
C LYS A 186 -26.19 1.89 -16.40
N LYS A 187 -26.36 1.49 -17.65
CA LYS A 187 -27.65 1.10 -18.23
C LYS A 187 -27.94 -0.39 -18.05
N GLY A 188 -26.93 -1.15 -17.60
CA GLY A 188 -27.00 -2.61 -17.51
C GLY A 188 -26.60 -3.31 -18.80
N ASP A 189 -26.03 -2.59 -19.76
CA ASP A 189 -25.53 -3.15 -21.02
C ASP A 189 -24.19 -3.86 -20.77
N ALA A 190 -23.97 -5.01 -21.39
CA ALA A 190 -22.73 -5.76 -21.25
C ALA A 190 -21.58 -5.06 -21.98
N ILE A 191 -20.51 -4.76 -21.26
CA ILE A 191 -19.32 -4.06 -21.78
C ILE A 191 -18.05 -4.91 -21.75
N GLY A 192 -18.11 -6.09 -21.13
CA GLY A 192 -16.98 -7.00 -21.12
C GLY A 192 -17.29 -8.36 -20.52
N GLU A 193 -16.48 -9.34 -20.88
CA GLU A 193 -16.42 -10.64 -20.23
C GLU A 193 -14.97 -11.13 -20.23
N ILE A 194 -14.48 -11.58 -19.08
CA ILE A 194 -13.17 -12.19 -18.93
C ILE A 194 -13.31 -13.64 -18.46
N ASN A 195 -12.58 -14.55 -19.10
CA ASN A 195 -12.52 -15.96 -18.74
C ASN A 195 -11.12 -16.31 -18.23
N THR A 196 -11.05 -17.11 -17.17
CA THR A 196 -9.78 -17.68 -16.66
C THR A 196 -9.58 -19.06 -17.28
N LEU A 197 -8.47 -19.23 -17.97
CA LEU A 197 -8.11 -20.44 -18.68
C LEU A 197 -7.42 -21.44 -17.74
N ASN A 198 -7.32 -22.70 -18.17
CA ASN A 198 -6.71 -23.78 -17.37
C ASN A 198 -5.22 -23.54 -17.04
N ASN A 199 -4.53 -22.75 -17.88
CA ASN A 199 -3.13 -22.36 -17.71
C ASN A 199 -2.96 -21.14 -16.76
N GLY A 200 -4.06 -20.63 -16.18
CA GLY A 200 -4.06 -19.45 -15.31
C GLY A 200 -4.12 -18.11 -16.04
N PHE A 201 -3.96 -18.09 -17.36
CA PHE A 201 -4.08 -16.87 -18.15
C PHE A 201 -5.54 -16.44 -18.31
N ARG A 202 -5.73 -15.16 -18.69
CA ARG A 202 -7.04 -14.54 -18.84
C ARG A 202 -7.28 -14.16 -20.29
N LYS A 203 -8.50 -14.38 -20.78
CA LYS A 203 -8.90 -14.03 -22.16
C LYS A 203 -10.24 -13.30 -22.17
N GLY A 204 -10.31 -12.21 -22.93
CA GLY A 204 -11.51 -11.38 -23.07
C GLY A 204 -11.29 -9.94 -22.61
N VAL A 205 -12.32 -9.32 -22.02
CA VAL A 205 -12.34 -7.91 -21.60
C VAL A 205 -12.58 -7.84 -20.09
N GLU A 206 -11.67 -7.21 -19.37
CA GLU A 206 -11.75 -7.00 -17.92
C GLU A 206 -12.04 -5.52 -17.62
N VAL A 207 -13.00 -5.25 -16.74
CA VAL A 207 -13.38 -3.88 -16.37
C VAL A 207 -13.14 -3.66 -14.89
N PHE A 208 -12.47 -2.55 -14.57
CA PHE A 208 -12.28 -2.06 -13.21
C PHE A 208 -13.22 -0.89 -12.95
N TYR A 209 -13.71 -0.79 -11.72
CA TYR A 209 -14.62 0.29 -11.29
C TYR A 209 -14.02 1.11 -10.15
N TYR A 210 -14.38 2.38 -10.09
CA TYR A 210 -14.39 3.15 -8.84
C TYR A 210 -15.54 2.65 -7.96
N PHE A 211 -15.42 2.75 -6.64
CA PHE A 211 -16.50 2.44 -5.69
C PHE A 211 -16.82 3.70 -4.89
N GLY A 212 -18.09 4.12 -4.87
CA GLY A 212 -18.56 5.32 -4.15
C GLY A 212 -18.48 6.63 -4.95
N PRO A 213 -19.29 6.84 -6.02
CA PRO A 213 -20.23 5.90 -6.60
C PRO A 213 -19.56 4.97 -7.63
N MET A 214 -20.22 3.85 -7.94
CA MET A 214 -19.70 2.94 -8.97
C MET A 214 -19.66 3.59 -10.35
N ARG A 215 -18.47 3.63 -10.96
CA ARG A 215 -18.18 4.18 -12.30
C ARG A 215 -17.06 3.37 -12.94
N ILE A 216 -17.03 3.29 -14.27
CA ILE A 216 -15.93 2.63 -14.98
C ILE A 216 -14.64 3.41 -14.69
N LYS A 217 -13.58 2.68 -14.33
CA LYS A 217 -12.23 3.21 -14.11
C LYS A 217 -11.32 2.87 -15.27
N GLN A 218 -11.36 1.62 -15.72
CA GLN A 218 -10.48 1.10 -16.74
C GLN A 218 -11.12 -0.10 -17.44
N ILE A 219 -10.88 -0.25 -18.74
CA ILE A 219 -11.27 -1.41 -19.54
C ILE A 219 -10.01 -1.99 -20.17
N ASN A 220 -9.66 -3.22 -19.84
CA ASN A 220 -8.47 -3.92 -20.33
C ASN A 220 -8.84 -5.00 -21.34
N TYR A 221 -8.10 -5.07 -22.45
CA TYR A 221 -8.33 -6.02 -23.54
C TYR A 221 -7.25 -7.11 -23.56
N TYR A 222 -7.68 -8.38 -23.43
CA TYR A 222 -6.83 -9.57 -23.42
C TYR A 222 -7.18 -10.54 -24.58
N PRO A 223 -6.99 -10.14 -25.86
CA PRO A 223 -7.28 -11.03 -26.99
C PRO A 223 -6.29 -12.21 -27.11
N PHE A 224 -5.04 -12.03 -26.64
CA PHE A 224 -3.92 -12.97 -26.79
C PHE A 224 -3.41 -13.52 -25.45
N GLU A 225 -4.30 -13.73 -24.48
CA GLU A 225 -3.94 -14.18 -23.11
C GLU A 225 -3.04 -13.20 -22.32
N ARG A 226 -2.79 -12.02 -22.90
CA ARG A 226 -1.99 -10.91 -22.37
C ARG A 226 -2.67 -9.59 -22.68
N LEU A 227 -2.34 -8.54 -21.92
CA LEU A 227 -2.88 -7.20 -22.13
C LEU A 227 -2.41 -6.65 -23.49
N LEU A 228 -3.34 -6.37 -24.39
CA LEU A 228 -3.05 -5.69 -25.66
C LEU A 228 -3.11 -4.18 -25.51
N GLY A 229 -4.16 -3.68 -24.85
CA GLY A 229 -4.43 -2.25 -24.67
C GLY A 229 -5.47 -2.02 -23.60
N HIS A 230 -5.75 -0.76 -23.29
CA HIS A 230 -6.71 -0.37 -22.28
C HIS A 230 -7.35 0.98 -22.59
N GLU A 231 -8.56 1.17 -22.08
CA GLU A 231 -9.19 2.48 -21.91
C GLU A 231 -9.12 2.89 -20.44
N ASP A 232 -8.95 4.18 -20.19
CA ASP A 232 -8.97 4.75 -18.84
C ASP A 232 -9.99 5.88 -18.72
N TYR A 233 -10.55 6.04 -17.54
CA TYR A 233 -11.58 7.03 -17.22
C TYR A 233 -11.18 7.86 -16.00
N TYR A 234 -11.46 9.16 -16.08
CA TYR A 234 -11.39 10.06 -14.93
C TYR A 234 -12.47 9.69 -13.90
N PRO A 235 -12.29 10.06 -12.60
CA PRO A 235 -13.30 9.82 -11.57
C PRO A 235 -14.68 10.43 -11.90
N ASN A 236 -14.72 11.52 -12.68
CA ASN A 236 -15.95 12.14 -13.16
C ASN A 236 -16.69 11.32 -14.25
N GLY A 237 -16.06 10.25 -14.76
CA GLY A 237 -16.60 9.37 -15.81
C GLY A 237 -16.23 9.77 -17.24
N GLN A 238 -15.50 10.87 -17.44
CA GLN A 238 -14.96 11.27 -18.73
C GLN A 238 -13.84 10.32 -19.16
N ILE A 239 -13.76 10.00 -20.45
CA ILE A 239 -12.68 9.18 -20.99
C ILE A 239 -11.37 9.95 -20.94
N ARG A 240 -10.30 9.31 -20.44
CA ARG A 240 -8.93 9.83 -20.40
C ARG A 240 -8.08 9.26 -21.51
N THR A 241 -8.15 7.94 -21.67
CA THR A 241 -7.45 7.20 -22.72
C THR A 241 -8.49 6.37 -23.44
N LYS A 242 -8.66 6.62 -24.73
CA LYS A 242 -9.49 5.80 -25.61
C LYS A 242 -8.59 4.86 -26.40
N PHE A 243 -8.96 3.59 -26.48
CA PHE A 243 -8.25 2.59 -27.28
C PHE A 243 -9.16 2.05 -28.36
N GLN A 244 -8.68 2.07 -29.59
CA GLN A 244 -9.40 1.65 -30.78
C GLN A 244 -8.56 0.58 -31.49
N THR A 245 -9.22 -0.46 -32.03
CA THR A 245 -8.56 -1.56 -32.75
C THR A 245 -8.85 -1.56 -34.25
N GLU A 246 -9.87 -0.84 -34.69
CA GLU A 246 -10.36 -0.79 -36.08
C GLU A 246 -10.64 0.65 -36.49
N PRO A 247 -10.26 1.13 -37.68
CA PRO A 247 -9.55 0.39 -38.75
C PRO A 247 -8.07 0.16 -38.46
N GLU A 248 -7.54 0.78 -37.40
CA GLU A 248 -6.15 0.64 -36.95
C GLU A 248 -6.08 0.68 -35.43
N TYR A 249 -4.97 0.19 -34.86
CA TYR A 249 -4.70 0.33 -33.44
C TYR A 249 -4.34 1.77 -33.12
N LYS A 250 -5.16 2.44 -32.32
CA LYS A 250 -4.96 3.84 -31.96
C LYS A 250 -5.28 4.09 -30.50
N LYS A 251 -4.49 4.94 -29.85
CA LYS A 251 -4.87 5.59 -28.60
C LYS A 251 -5.10 7.07 -28.82
N THR A 252 -6.15 7.59 -28.21
CA THR A 252 -6.43 9.03 -28.13
C THR A 252 -6.54 9.44 -26.67
N TYR A 253 -5.94 10.57 -26.33
CA TYR A 253 -5.84 11.06 -24.95
C TYR A 253 -6.63 12.35 -24.78
N PHE A 254 -7.29 12.48 -23.64
CA PHE A 254 -8.18 13.61 -23.35
C PHE A 254 -7.89 14.19 -21.96
N THR A 255 -8.11 15.50 -21.82
CA THR A 255 -8.23 16.19 -20.52
C THR A 255 -9.54 15.84 -19.81
N GLU A 256 -9.66 16.24 -18.55
CA GLU A 256 -10.83 15.96 -17.71
C GLU A 256 -12.13 16.63 -18.21
N ASP A 257 -12.03 17.73 -18.96
CA ASP A 257 -13.14 18.39 -19.66
C ASP A 257 -13.45 17.79 -21.04
N GLY A 258 -12.68 16.79 -21.49
CA GLY A 258 -12.89 16.06 -22.73
C GLY A 258 -12.18 16.63 -23.96
N THR A 259 -11.26 17.57 -23.79
CA THR A 259 -10.45 18.11 -24.90
C THR A 259 -9.38 17.09 -25.30
N GLU A 260 -9.24 16.80 -26.60
CA GLU A 260 -8.19 15.92 -27.12
C GLU A 260 -6.82 16.60 -27.04
N ILE A 261 -5.82 15.90 -26.47
CA ILE A 261 -4.46 16.42 -26.26
C ILE A 261 -3.38 15.64 -27.01
N GLY A 262 -3.75 14.53 -27.64
CA GLY A 262 -2.83 13.73 -28.42
C GLY A 262 -3.46 12.43 -28.89
N SER A 263 -2.83 11.83 -29.90
CA SER A 263 -3.14 10.47 -30.29
C SER A 263 -1.92 9.80 -30.91
N VAL A 264 -1.85 8.48 -30.81
CA VAL A 264 -0.76 7.67 -31.37
C VAL A 264 -1.32 6.40 -31.99
N THR A 265 -0.84 6.06 -33.19
CA THR A 265 -1.17 4.82 -33.88
C THR A 265 -0.11 3.76 -33.61
N TYR A 266 -0.51 2.50 -33.71
CA TYR A 266 0.35 1.36 -33.41
C TYR A 266 0.28 0.29 -34.50
N ASN A 267 1.38 -0.42 -34.67
CA ASN A 267 1.43 -1.70 -35.37
C ASN A 267 1.48 -2.84 -34.37
N LEU A 268 0.78 -3.95 -34.68
CA LEU A 268 0.85 -5.17 -33.90
C LEU A 268 2.07 -6.01 -34.34
N TYR A 269 2.97 -6.31 -33.43
CA TYR A 269 4.12 -7.18 -33.65
C TYR A 269 4.27 -8.18 -32.49
N ASN A 270 4.18 -9.48 -32.77
CA ASN A 270 4.25 -10.56 -31.76
C ASN A 270 3.32 -10.33 -30.55
N ASP A 271 2.07 -9.94 -30.80
CA ASP A 271 1.05 -9.59 -29.80
C ASP A 271 1.34 -8.32 -28.98
N TYR A 272 2.34 -7.52 -29.36
CA TYR A 272 2.66 -6.23 -28.74
C TYR A 272 2.38 -5.06 -29.67
N LEU A 273 1.87 -3.96 -29.10
CA LEU A 273 1.68 -2.71 -29.83
C LEU A 273 3.00 -1.93 -29.89
N LYS A 274 3.47 -1.65 -31.11
CA LYS A 274 4.62 -0.78 -31.37
C LYS A 274 4.11 0.58 -31.86
N PRO A 275 4.42 1.71 -31.19
CA PRO A 275 4.05 3.04 -31.67
C PRO A 275 4.58 3.32 -33.07
N MET A 276 3.78 4.00 -33.89
CA MET A 276 4.11 4.33 -35.28
C MET A 276 4.06 5.84 -35.55
N GLU A 277 2.90 6.46 -35.40
CA GLU A 277 2.69 7.87 -35.72
C GLU A 277 1.97 8.59 -34.59
N GLY A 278 2.37 9.83 -34.30
CA GLY A 278 1.67 10.71 -33.38
C GLY A 278 2.29 10.80 -31.99
N THR A 279 1.54 11.31 -31.02
CA THR A 279 2.01 11.61 -29.67
C THR A 279 1.32 10.74 -28.62
N GLU A 280 2.12 9.90 -27.95
CA GLU A 280 1.74 9.13 -26.78
C GLU A 280 1.81 10.01 -25.53
N ILE A 281 0.75 10.02 -24.71
CA ILE A 281 0.69 10.73 -23.43
C ILE A 281 0.79 9.73 -22.29
N VAL A 282 1.65 10.02 -21.30
CA VAL A 282 1.82 9.22 -20.09
C VAL A 282 1.29 10.00 -18.90
N PHE A 283 0.28 9.42 -18.24
CA PHE A 283 -0.31 9.98 -17.02
C PHE A 283 0.31 9.38 -15.76
N SER A 284 0.20 10.09 -14.64
CA SER A 284 0.61 9.60 -13.32
C SER A 284 -0.13 8.33 -12.88
N TYR A 285 0.61 7.36 -12.33
CA TYR A 285 0.11 6.06 -11.84
C TYR A 285 -0.28 6.08 -10.35
N SER A 286 -0.56 7.24 -9.78
CA SER A 286 -0.89 7.34 -8.35
C SER A 286 -2.32 6.85 -8.04
N TYR A 287 -2.48 6.22 -6.86
CA TYR A 287 -3.80 5.88 -6.29
C TYR A 287 -4.52 7.07 -5.66
N LYS A 288 -3.85 8.21 -5.49
CA LYS A 288 -4.46 9.44 -4.96
C LYS A 288 -5.16 10.18 -6.08
N GLU A 289 -6.47 10.40 -5.96
CA GLU A 289 -7.29 11.07 -6.97
C GLU A 289 -6.73 12.45 -7.38
N GLU A 290 -6.15 13.20 -6.44
CA GLU A 290 -5.60 14.55 -6.65
C GLU A 290 -4.48 14.65 -7.71
N VAL A 291 -3.78 13.54 -7.96
CA VAL A 291 -2.68 13.47 -8.94
C VAL A 291 -3.03 12.54 -10.11
N MET A 292 -4.21 11.91 -10.09
CA MET A 292 -4.70 11.12 -11.22
C MET A 292 -5.03 12.05 -12.38
N GLY A 293 -4.44 11.80 -13.55
CA GLY A 293 -4.65 12.63 -14.74
C GLY A 293 -3.59 13.70 -14.98
N GLN A 294 -2.62 13.85 -14.08
CA GLN A 294 -1.45 14.66 -14.36
C GLN A 294 -0.60 14.01 -15.45
N ILE A 295 -0.21 14.80 -16.46
CA ILE A 295 0.68 14.35 -17.53
C ILE A 295 2.11 14.36 -16.99
N LEU A 296 2.76 13.20 -16.99
CA LEU A 296 4.16 13.05 -16.61
C LEU A 296 5.07 13.31 -17.81
N SER A 297 4.69 12.77 -18.97
CA SER A 297 5.47 12.89 -20.19
C SER A 297 4.62 12.71 -21.45
N SER A 298 5.19 13.15 -22.57
CA SER A 298 4.70 12.86 -23.92
C SER A 298 5.85 12.37 -24.79
N ARG A 299 5.54 11.46 -25.74
CA ARG A 299 6.49 10.93 -26.72
C ARG A 299 5.90 11.03 -28.11
N THR A 300 6.60 11.66 -29.03
CA THR A 300 6.15 11.80 -30.42
C THR A 300 6.94 10.87 -31.32
N TYR A 301 6.21 10.13 -32.15
CA TYR A 301 6.70 9.14 -33.08
C TYR A 301 6.38 9.54 -34.52
N ASN A 302 7.32 9.23 -35.40
CA ASN A 302 7.18 9.34 -36.86
C ASN A 302 7.76 8.06 -37.48
N ASN A 303 6.94 7.34 -38.23
CA ASN A 303 7.22 6.07 -38.87
C ASN A 303 7.88 5.03 -37.93
N GLY A 304 7.42 4.99 -36.68
CA GLY A 304 7.93 4.09 -35.64
C GLY A 304 9.30 4.46 -35.06
N LEU A 305 9.80 5.66 -35.38
CA LEU A 305 10.98 6.27 -34.78
C LEU A 305 10.53 7.32 -33.75
N LEU A 306 11.13 7.30 -32.57
CA LEU A 306 10.95 8.36 -31.57
C LEU A 306 11.65 9.62 -32.08
N GLU A 307 10.94 10.74 -32.13
CA GLU A 307 11.46 12.05 -32.55
C GLU A 307 11.70 12.97 -31.34
N LYS A 308 10.75 12.98 -30.40
CA LYS A 308 10.86 13.79 -29.18
C LYS A 308 10.21 13.14 -27.96
N GLU A 309 10.75 13.47 -26.79
CA GLU A 309 10.18 13.19 -25.48
C GLU A 309 10.13 14.49 -24.65
N GLU A 310 8.97 14.82 -24.09
CA GLU A 310 8.78 15.93 -23.17
C GLU A 310 8.46 15.38 -21.79
N LEU A 311 9.12 15.89 -20.76
CA LEU A 311 8.75 15.68 -19.36
C LEU A 311 8.10 16.95 -18.83
N TYR A 312 7.14 16.82 -17.92
CA TYR A 312 6.40 17.96 -17.38
C TYR A 312 6.62 18.14 -15.88
N TYR A 313 6.53 19.38 -15.43
CA TYR A 313 6.32 19.72 -14.02
C TYR A 313 4.86 19.52 -13.65
N ASP A 314 4.59 19.42 -12.35
CA ASP A 314 3.25 19.58 -11.80
C ASP A 314 2.66 20.92 -12.29
N GLY A 315 1.49 20.85 -12.93
CA GLY A 315 0.86 22.00 -13.60
C GLY A 315 1.09 22.08 -15.12
N GLY A 316 1.79 21.11 -15.72
CA GLY A 316 1.80 20.90 -17.18
C GLY A 316 2.81 21.74 -17.97
N LYS A 317 3.70 22.47 -17.29
CA LYS A 317 4.83 23.15 -17.97
C LYS A 317 5.94 22.15 -18.30
N ILE A 318 6.60 22.34 -19.45
CA ILE A 318 7.71 21.47 -19.86
C ILE A 318 8.87 21.63 -18.87
N LYS A 319 9.32 20.50 -18.34
CA LYS A 319 10.50 20.34 -17.48
C LYS A 319 11.74 20.04 -18.32
N SER A 320 11.60 19.19 -19.32
CA SER A 320 12.68 18.91 -20.28
C SER A 320 12.14 18.45 -21.62
N LEU A 321 12.84 18.82 -22.69
CA LEU A 321 12.60 18.34 -24.06
C LEU A 321 13.83 17.58 -24.52
N THR A 322 13.65 16.33 -24.94
CA THR A 322 14.69 15.50 -25.57
C THR A 322 14.32 15.26 -27.03
N THR A 323 15.25 15.48 -27.96
CA THR A 323 15.08 15.17 -29.39
C THR A 323 15.96 14.01 -29.82
N TYR A 324 15.49 13.30 -30.85
CA TYR A 324 16.07 12.07 -31.34
C TYR A 324 16.13 12.12 -32.88
N THR A 325 17.24 11.62 -33.42
CA THR A 325 17.40 11.39 -34.86
C THR A 325 17.65 9.90 -35.07
N ASN A 326 16.77 9.21 -35.80
CA ASN A 326 16.82 7.76 -36.01
C ASN A 326 16.91 6.95 -34.69
N ASN A 327 16.09 7.29 -33.70
CA ASN A 327 16.11 6.76 -32.33
C ASN A 327 17.38 7.06 -31.52
N ILE A 328 18.33 7.84 -32.04
CA ILE A 328 19.53 8.24 -31.32
C ILE A 328 19.26 9.58 -30.64
N LYS A 329 19.38 9.62 -29.31
CA LYS A 329 19.28 10.85 -28.50
C LYS A 329 20.29 11.87 -29.04
N GLU A 330 19.84 13.08 -29.36
CA GLU A 330 20.65 14.13 -29.98
C GLU A 330 20.80 15.35 -29.09
N LEU A 331 19.70 15.84 -28.51
CA LEU A 331 19.68 17.02 -27.67
C LEU A 331 18.73 16.78 -26.49
N GLN A 332 19.09 17.31 -25.34
CA GLN A 332 18.16 17.49 -24.22
C GLN A 332 18.26 18.94 -23.74
N VAL A 333 17.12 19.60 -23.57
CA VAL A 333 17.00 20.95 -23.00
C VAL A 333 16.17 20.85 -21.73
N SER A 334 16.64 21.46 -20.65
CA SER A 334 15.92 21.52 -19.37
C SER A 334 15.43 22.93 -19.11
N TYR A 335 14.23 23.08 -18.55
CA TYR A 335 13.58 24.36 -18.31
C TYR A 335 13.24 24.55 -16.84
N ASP A 336 13.16 25.80 -16.39
CA ASP A 336 12.64 26.14 -15.06
C ASP A 336 11.10 26.13 -15.03
N HIS A 337 10.51 26.32 -13.84
CA HIS A 337 9.05 26.39 -13.66
C HIS A 337 8.39 27.61 -14.34
N THR A 338 9.17 28.56 -14.85
CA THR A 338 8.66 29.71 -15.62
C THR A 338 8.73 29.49 -17.12
N GLY A 339 9.48 28.47 -17.57
CA GLY A 339 9.69 28.11 -18.98
C GLY A 339 11.02 28.62 -19.57
N ASN A 340 11.92 29.18 -18.75
CA ASN A 340 13.24 29.59 -19.23
C ASN A 340 14.17 28.38 -19.30
N GLU A 341 15.05 28.37 -20.29
CA GLU A 341 16.08 27.34 -20.40
C GLU A 341 17.08 27.43 -19.23
N LEU A 342 17.25 26.31 -18.52
CA LEU A 342 18.25 26.12 -17.48
C LEU A 342 19.54 25.54 -18.04
N SER A 343 19.43 24.56 -18.93
CA SER A 343 20.58 23.83 -19.46
C SER A 343 20.26 23.12 -20.76
N ARG A 344 21.32 22.74 -21.48
CA ARG A 344 21.25 21.86 -22.64
C ARG A 344 22.41 20.87 -22.69
N MET A 345 22.14 19.67 -23.18
CA MET A 345 23.12 18.61 -23.42
C MET A 345 23.01 18.07 -24.84
N VAL A 346 24.11 18.12 -25.58
CA VAL A 346 24.25 17.50 -26.90
C VAL A 346 24.84 16.11 -26.75
N TYR A 347 24.30 15.15 -27.50
CA TYR A 347 24.70 13.75 -27.49
C TYR A 347 25.33 13.34 -28.83
N LYS A 348 26.26 12.37 -28.77
CA LYS A 348 26.80 11.67 -29.94
C LYS A 348 26.78 10.17 -29.69
N SER A 349 26.10 9.42 -30.55
CA SER A 349 25.98 7.95 -30.46
C SER A 349 25.50 7.48 -29.08
N TYR A 350 24.44 8.09 -28.56
CA TYR A 350 23.86 7.86 -27.22
C TYR A 350 24.66 8.39 -26.02
N TYR A 351 25.86 8.95 -26.21
CA TYR A 351 26.68 9.45 -25.12
C TYR A 351 26.60 10.97 -24.99
N PRO A 352 26.57 11.52 -23.76
CA PRO A 352 26.75 12.96 -23.52
C PRO A 352 28.05 13.44 -24.17
N TYR A 353 27.98 14.56 -24.90
CA TYR A 353 29.11 15.10 -25.65
C TYR A 353 29.48 16.51 -25.21
N ASN A 354 28.54 17.45 -25.25
CA ASN A 354 28.79 18.84 -24.89
C ASN A 354 27.59 19.46 -24.18
N GLY A 355 27.85 20.10 -23.04
CA GLY A 355 26.85 20.88 -22.31
C GLY A 355 26.64 20.40 -20.88
N VAL A 356 25.45 20.69 -20.35
CA VAL A 356 25.05 20.40 -18.97
C VAL A 356 23.73 19.62 -18.98
N GLU A 357 23.76 18.39 -18.49
CA GLU A 357 22.59 17.53 -18.32
C GLU A 357 22.01 17.73 -16.91
N ILE A 358 20.69 17.87 -16.81
CA ILE A 358 19.97 17.81 -15.52
C ILE A 358 19.14 16.53 -15.54
N SER A 359 19.37 15.65 -14.57
CA SER A 359 18.68 14.36 -14.46
C SER A 359 18.38 14.06 -12.99
N GLY A 360 17.09 14.15 -12.61
CA GLY A 360 16.67 14.03 -11.22
C GLY A 360 17.30 15.10 -10.34
N ASN A 361 17.92 14.67 -9.24
CA ASN A 361 18.69 15.52 -8.30
C ASN A 361 20.18 15.65 -8.68
N LYS A 362 20.51 15.52 -9.98
CA LYS A 362 21.88 15.51 -10.46
C LYS A 362 22.08 16.43 -11.65
N THR A 363 23.24 17.07 -11.72
CA THR A 363 23.71 17.88 -12.85
C THR A 363 25.06 17.36 -13.31
N SER A 364 25.25 17.12 -14.61
CA SER A 364 26.50 16.62 -15.17
C SER A 364 26.97 17.47 -16.34
N THR A 365 28.22 17.95 -16.29
CA THR A 365 28.83 18.83 -17.30
C THR A 365 29.83 18.06 -18.14
N TYR A 366 29.69 18.12 -19.46
CA TYR A 366 30.55 17.44 -20.42
C TYR A 366 31.15 18.42 -21.44
N LYS A 367 32.39 18.14 -21.84
CA LYS A 367 33.07 18.79 -22.95
C LYS A 367 33.75 17.75 -23.82
N GLU A 368 33.42 17.73 -25.10
CA GLU A 368 33.96 16.83 -26.12
C GLU A 368 33.86 15.32 -25.75
N GLY A 369 32.81 14.95 -25.03
CA GLY A 369 32.56 13.57 -24.57
C GLY A 369 33.21 13.24 -23.22
N GLU A 370 33.96 14.17 -22.65
CA GLU A 370 34.64 13.99 -21.38
C GLU A 370 33.85 14.65 -20.24
N LEU A 371 33.67 13.91 -19.13
CA LEU A 371 33.06 14.43 -17.91
C LEU A 371 34.00 15.49 -17.30
N ILE A 372 33.47 16.69 -17.10
CA ILE A 372 34.16 17.79 -16.40
C ILE A 372 33.80 17.75 -14.92
N GLU A 373 32.50 17.70 -14.62
CA GLU A 373 31.98 17.71 -13.26
C GLU A 373 30.59 17.07 -13.20
N GLU A 374 30.27 16.43 -12.08
CA GLU A 374 28.93 15.98 -11.73
C GLU A 374 28.60 16.45 -10.31
N LEU A 375 27.46 17.09 -10.14
CA LEU A 375 26.92 17.56 -8.87
C LEU A 375 25.66 16.75 -8.54
N LYS A 376 25.59 16.21 -7.34
CA LYS A 376 24.42 15.51 -6.81
C LYS A 376 23.91 16.27 -5.59
N TYR A 377 22.60 16.49 -5.50
CA TYR A 377 21.95 17.20 -4.42
C TYR A 377 21.15 16.25 -3.52
N TYR A 378 20.88 16.64 -2.28
CA TYR A 378 19.89 15.92 -1.46
C TYR A 378 18.51 15.96 -2.14
N THR A 379 17.76 14.86 -2.06
CA THR A 379 16.46 14.67 -2.73
C THR A 379 15.52 15.84 -2.47
N ASP A 380 14.95 16.40 -3.54
CA ASP A 380 14.02 17.54 -3.51
C ASP A 380 14.57 18.81 -2.84
N THR A 381 15.90 18.99 -2.85
CA THR A 381 16.57 20.20 -2.34
C THR A 381 17.65 20.71 -3.30
N ASN A 382 18.12 21.93 -3.07
CA ASN A 382 19.30 22.49 -3.73
C ASN A 382 20.58 22.36 -2.88
N ILE A 383 20.59 21.49 -1.86
CA ILE A 383 21.73 21.30 -0.96
C ILE A 383 22.67 20.26 -1.59
N LEU A 384 23.92 20.65 -1.83
CA LEU A 384 24.93 19.78 -2.45
C LEU A 384 25.23 18.58 -1.54
N PHE A 385 25.13 17.38 -2.11
CA PHE A 385 25.48 16.12 -1.45
C PHE A 385 26.84 15.59 -1.93
N SER A 386 27.10 15.58 -3.24
CA SER A 386 28.43 15.23 -3.76
C SER A 386 28.82 16.00 -5.00
N LYS A 387 30.13 16.18 -5.15
CA LYS A 387 30.78 16.78 -6.32
C LYS A 387 31.84 15.82 -6.84
N LYS A 388 31.73 15.42 -8.09
CA LYS A 388 32.57 14.41 -8.74
C LYS A 388 33.25 14.97 -9.97
N ASN A 389 34.51 14.60 -10.17
CA ASN A 389 35.27 14.81 -11.40
C ASN A 389 36.00 13.50 -11.78
N LYS A 390 37.03 13.59 -12.63
CA LYS A 390 37.79 12.40 -13.08
C LYS A 390 38.80 11.86 -12.06
N GLU A 391 39.11 12.63 -11.03
CA GLU A 391 40.12 12.30 -10.02
C GLU A 391 39.47 11.89 -8.71
N GLU A 392 38.35 12.51 -8.34
CA GLU A 392 37.70 12.27 -7.06
C GLU A 392 36.20 12.60 -7.03
N GLU A 393 35.55 12.13 -5.97
CA GLU A 393 34.21 12.53 -5.53
C GLU A 393 34.27 12.98 -4.07
N VAL A 394 33.81 14.21 -3.81
CA VAL A 394 33.76 14.84 -2.48
C VAL A 394 32.32 14.84 -2.00
N TYR A 395 32.09 14.39 -0.77
CA TYR A 395 30.76 14.28 -0.16
C TYR A 395 30.58 15.32 0.94
N TYR A 396 29.40 15.92 1.02
CA TYR A 396 29.05 16.99 1.95
C TYR A 396 27.83 16.61 2.78
N ASN A 397 27.81 17.01 4.05
CA ASN A 397 26.59 16.96 4.87
C ASN A 397 25.64 18.11 4.50
N LYS A 398 24.47 18.19 5.16
CA LYS A 398 23.46 19.21 4.87
C LYS A 398 23.90 20.63 5.22
N GLU A 399 24.90 20.76 6.09
CA GLU A 399 25.55 22.02 6.47
C GLU A 399 26.69 22.42 5.53
N GLY A 400 27.00 21.61 4.51
CA GLY A 400 28.07 21.86 3.54
C GLY A 400 29.48 21.47 4.01
N VAL A 401 29.59 20.72 5.11
CA VAL A 401 30.85 20.20 5.66
C VAL A 401 31.23 18.89 4.96
N VAL A 402 32.51 18.77 4.58
CA VAL A 402 33.04 17.56 3.92
C VAL A 402 32.95 16.35 4.87
N MET A 403 32.25 15.30 4.44
CA MET A 403 32.13 14.01 5.14
C MET A 403 33.17 12.99 4.68
N GLY A 404 33.63 13.09 3.43
CA GLY A 404 34.64 12.20 2.88
C GLY A 404 34.99 12.53 1.43
N ILE A 405 36.10 11.95 1.00
CA ILE A 405 36.63 12.06 -0.35
C ILE A 405 36.90 10.64 -0.84
N LEU A 406 36.47 10.33 -2.05
CA LEU A 406 36.77 9.10 -2.77
C LEU A 406 37.62 9.45 -3.99
N LYS A 407 38.88 9.03 -4.01
CA LYS A 407 39.68 9.01 -5.23
C LYS A 407 39.11 7.98 -6.20
N VAL A 408 39.02 8.35 -7.47
CA VAL A 408 38.50 7.50 -8.54
C VAL A 408 39.51 7.37 -9.66
N GLU A 409 39.46 6.25 -10.35
CA GLU A 409 40.15 6.04 -11.62
C GLU A 409 39.13 6.06 -12.75
N TYR A 410 39.28 7.01 -13.68
CA TYR A 410 38.36 7.16 -14.79
C TYR A 410 38.79 6.29 -15.98
N LYS A 411 38.11 5.16 -16.20
CA LYS A 411 38.38 4.22 -17.30
C LYS A 411 37.10 3.92 -18.08
N ASN A 412 37.18 3.88 -19.40
CA ASN A 412 36.06 3.56 -20.30
C ASN A 412 34.80 4.41 -20.04
N ARG A 413 34.98 5.69 -19.66
CA ARG A 413 33.89 6.63 -19.28
C ARG A 413 33.16 6.28 -17.98
N TYR A 414 33.78 5.46 -17.12
CA TYR A 414 33.29 5.14 -15.78
C TYR A 414 34.33 5.52 -14.73
N ALA A 415 33.86 6.18 -13.67
CA ALA A 415 34.68 6.44 -12.48
C ALA A 415 34.66 5.21 -11.58
N GLN A 416 35.77 4.48 -11.53
CA GLN A 416 35.96 3.34 -10.64
C GLN A 416 36.49 3.84 -9.28
N PRO A 417 35.91 3.44 -8.15
CA PRO A 417 36.45 3.78 -6.83
C PRO A 417 37.89 3.25 -6.71
N LEU A 418 38.79 4.03 -6.10
CA LEU A 418 40.17 3.62 -5.83
C LEU A 418 40.49 3.65 -4.33
N ASN A 419 40.47 4.83 -3.72
CA ASN A 419 40.85 5.01 -2.31
C ASN A 419 39.98 6.07 -1.65
N GLY A 420 39.52 5.85 -0.43
CA GLY A 420 38.76 6.84 0.35
C GLY A 420 37.35 6.38 0.71
N THR A 421 36.43 7.31 0.97
CA THR A 421 35.09 6.97 1.50
C THR A 421 33.98 7.48 0.59
N ARG A 422 33.05 6.59 0.25
CA ARG A 422 31.82 6.85 -0.49
C ARG A 422 30.63 6.93 0.45
N TYR A 423 29.72 7.86 0.16
CA TYR A 423 28.42 7.98 0.83
C TYR A 423 27.30 7.82 -0.18
N GLU A 424 26.21 7.16 0.21
CA GLU A 424 24.98 7.07 -0.56
C GLU A 424 23.80 7.56 0.28
N ILE A 425 22.81 8.16 -0.37
CA ILE A 425 21.57 8.64 0.25
C ILE A 425 20.35 7.91 -0.33
N GLY A 426 19.37 7.65 0.53
CA GLY A 426 18.06 7.16 0.13
C GLY A 426 17.14 8.27 -0.40
N TYR A 427 15.93 7.89 -0.81
CA TYR A 427 14.89 8.85 -1.24
C TYR A 427 14.49 9.82 -0.13
N ASP A 428 14.61 9.43 1.13
CA ASP A 428 14.37 10.26 2.31
C ASP A 428 15.53 11.22 2.65
N SER A 429 16.56 11.30 1.79
CA SER A 429 17.77 12.09 1.98
C SER A 429 18.60 11.70 3.22
N LYS A 430 18.39 10.52 3.81
CA LYS A 430 19.27 9.97 4.85
C LYS A 430 20.40 9.16 4.21
N ILE A 431 21.54 9.10 4.89
CA ILE A 431 22.64 8.20 4.49
C ILE A 431 22.13 6.76 4.58
N SER A 432 22.17 6.03 3.46
CA SER A 432 21.79 4.62 3.39
C SER A 432 23.00 3.69 3.44
N ASN A 433 24.16 4.15 2.95
CA ASN A 433 25.37 3.34 2.85
C ASN A 433 26.61 4.24 2.97
N ILE A 434 27.65 3.72 3.63
CA ILE A 434 28.98 4.31 3.72
C ILE A 434 29.98 3.20 3.38
N GLU A 435 30.84 3.43 2.38
CA GLU A 435 31.84 2.44 1.95
C GLU A 435 33.23 3.04 1.96
N THR A 436 34.17 2.37 2.61
CA THR A 436 35.59 2.73 2.57
C THR A 436 36.32 1.81 1.59
N TYR A 437 37.04 2.42 0.67
CA TYR A 437 37.80 1.77 -0.39
C TYR A 437 39.30 1.87 -0.15
N LYS A 438 40.00 0.79 -0.48
CA LYS A 438 41.45 0.75 -0.60
C LYS A 438 41.85 -0.08 -1.83
N ASP A 439 42.70 0.50 -2.68
CA ASP A 439 43.22 -0.10 -3.91
C ASP A 439 42.11 -0.71 -4.81
N GLY A 440 40.97 -0.01 -4.89
CA GLY A 440 39.80 -0.41 -5.67
C GLY A 440 38.83 -1.36 -4.96
N ASN A 441 39.18 -1.86 -3.77
CA ASN A 441 38.39 -2.83 -3.02
C ASN A 441 37.68 -2.18 -1.83
N VAL A 442 36.44 -2.58 -1.57
CA VAL A 442 35.73 -2.21 -0.34
C VAL A 442 36.39 -2.94 0.83
N ILE A 443 36.82 -2.21 1.86
CA ILE A 443 37.40 -2.78 3.09
C ILE A 443 36.44 -2.66 4.29
N GLU A 444 35.53 -1.69 4.24
CA GLU A 444 34.49 -1.47 5.24
C GLU A 444 33.23 -0.95 4.57
N ARG A 445 32.07 -1.43 5.01
CA ARG A 445 30.76 -0.97 4.56
C ARG A 445 29.82 -0.85 5.75
N THR A 446 29.21 0.32 5.93
CA THR A 446 28.12 0.51 6.90
C THR A 446 26.81 0.77 6.17
N LYS A 447 25.82 -0.10 6.38
CA LYS A 447 24.46 0.03 5.84
C LYS A 447 23.51 0.52 6.93
N PHE A 448 22.62 1.44 6.57
CA PHE A 448 21.54 1.91 7.44
C PHE A 448 20.20 1.34 6.96
N ILE A 449 19.42 0.79 7.88
CA ILE A 449 18.17 0.08 7.59
C ILE A 449 17.09 0.61 8.51
N THR A 450 16.14 1.34 7.95
CA THR A 450 14.92 1.76 8.68
C THR A 450 13.93 0.61 8.73
N LYS A 451 13.44 0.27 9.93
CA LYS A 451 12.45 -0.78 10.16
C LYS A 451 11.29 -0.25 10.98
N LEU A 452 10.08 -0.75 10.69
CA LEU A 452 8.92 -0.52 11.55
C LEU A 452 9.02 -1.43 12.78
N VAL A 453 8.99 -0.84 13.96
CA VAL A 453 9.03 -1.53 15.26
C VAL A 453 7.73 -1.21 15.99
N GLY A 454 6.84 -2.20 16.12
CA GLY A 454 5.49 -1.97 16.63
C GLY A 454 4.56 -1.39 15.55
N LYS A 455 3.51 -0.66 15.96
CA LYS A 455 2.42 -0.27 15.05
C LYS A 455 2.80 0.90 14.12
N ASP A 456 3.57 1.87 14.63
CA ASP A 456 3.80 3.16 13.94
C ASP A 456 5.20 3.76 14.18
N ASN A 457 6.18 3.01 14.70
CA ASN A 457 7.50 3.55 15.02
C ASN A 457 8.56 3.09 14.02
N LEU A 458 9.07 4.01 13.19
CA LEU A 458 10.20 3.74 12.30
C LEU A 458 11.51 4.00 13.02
N VAL A 459 12.37 2.99 13.03
CA VAL A 459 13.62 3.00 13.77
C VAL A 459 14.77 2.61 12.85
N ASP A 460 15.84 3.38 12.91
CA ASP A 460 17.04 3.14 12.10
C ASP A 460 17.98 2.16 12.82
N PHE A 461 18.36 1.10 12.11
CA PHE A 461 19.39 0.15 12.52
C PHE A 461 20.61 0.34 11.61
N LYS A 462 21.78 -0.09 12.06
CA LYS A 462 22.97 -0.15 11.20
C LYS A 462 23.69 -1.48 11.28
N VAL A 463 24.38 -1.84 10.21
CA VAL A 463 25.25 -3.01 10.11
C VAL A 463 26.56 -2.58 9.48
N THR A 464 27.69 -2.95 10.07
CA THR A 464 29.02 -2.69 9.54
C THR A 464 29.71 -3.99 9.15
N GLU A 465 30.09 -4.11 7.89
CA GLU A 465 30.77 -5.26 7.29
C GLU A 465 32.23 -4.87 6.98
N TYR A 466 33.17 -5.77 7.26
CA TYR A 466 34.59 -5.61 6.95
C TYR A 466 35.04 -6.71 6.00
N TYR A 467 35.99 -6.38 5.12
CA TYR A 467 36.42 -7.27 4.04
C TYR A 467 37.93 -7.35 3.93
N ASN A 468 38.41 -8.48 3.43
CA ASN A 468 39.81 -8.65 3.07
C ASN A 468 40.06 -8.00 1.70
N ILE A 469 41.14 -7.21 1.60
CA ILE A 469 41.52 -6.48 0.38
C ILE A 469 41.84 -7.42 -0.78
N ASP A 470 42.40 -8.60 -0.50
CA ASP A 470 42.93 -9.51 -1.53
C ASP A 470 41.92 -10.57 -2.00
N GLN A 471 40.81 -10.77 -1.29
CA GLN A 471 39.94 -11.94 -1.49
C GLN A 471 38.44 -11.62 -1.60
N TYR A 472 38.03 -10.35 -1.47
CA TYR A 472 36.62 -9.93 -1.42
C TYR A 472 35.78 -10.64 -0.33
N SER A 473 36.44 -11.41 0.55
CA SER A 473 35.80 -12.20 1.58
C SER A 473 35.47 -11.31 2.77
N LYS A 474 34.24 -11.41 3.25
CA LYS A 474 33.83 -10.76 4.50
C LYS A 474 34.63 -11.37 5.64
N THR A 475 35.27 -10.54 6.46
CA THR A 475 36.10 -10.95 7.61
C THR A 475 35.42 -10.67 8.95
N ARG A 476 34.51 -9.68 8.99
CA ARG A 476 33.79 -9.31 10.20
C ARG A 476 32.46 -8.62 9.88
N GLU A 477 31.45 -8.85 10.70
CA GLU A 477 30.15 -8.17 10.63
C GLU A 477 29.73 -7.74 12.03
N VAL A 478 29.36 -6.48 12.19
CA VAL A 478 28.86 -5.92 13.44
C VAL A 478 27.44 -5.42 13.20
N ASN A 479 26.47 -6.05 13.85
CA ASN A 479 25.09 -5.57 13.88
C ASN A 479 24.89 -4.69 15.10
N TYR A 480 24.05 -3.66 14.97
CA TYR A 480 23.79 -2.71 16.05
C TYR A 480 22.29 -2.64 16.36
N TYR A 481 21.97 -2.42 17.62
CA TYR A 481 20.67 -1.93 18.04
C TYR A 481 20.44 -0.50 17.54
N SER A 482 19.18 -0.08 17.52
CA SER A 482 18.79 1.27 17.09
C SER A 482 19.35 2.40 17.94
N ASN A 483 19.67 2.13 19.21
CA ASN A 483 20.33 3.07 20.09
C ASN A 483 21.86 3.15 19.85
N GLY A 484 22.39 2.40 18.88
CA GLY A 484 23.81 2.37 18.53
C GLY A 484 24.67 1.39 19.33
N ALA A 485 24.11 0.69 20.32
CA ALA A 485 24.82 -0.39 21.01
C ALA A 485 25.07 -1.56 20.04
N ARG A 486 26.18 -2.29 20.20
CA ARG A 486 26.40 -3.50 19.40
C ARG A 486 25.37 -4.54 19.80
N GLN A 487 24.92 -5.31 18.83
CA GLN A 487 24.04 -6.46 18.99
C GLN A 487 24.83 -7.74 18.81
N SER A 488 25.60 -7.82 17.71
CA SER A 488 26.52 -8.91 17.44
C SER A 488 27.79 -8.40 16.78
N ASP A 489 28.88 -9.12 16.98
CA ASP A 489 30.18 -8.90 16.37
C ASP A 489 30.73 -10.28 15.97
N ILE A 490 30.63 -10.59 14.68
CA ILE A 490 30.88 -11.92 14.13
C ILE A 490 32.11 -11.85 13.23
N THR A 491 33.09 -12.71 13.45
CA THR A 491 34.24 -12.89 12.56
C THR A 491 34.03 -14.04 11.59
N TYR A 492 34.70 -13.94 10.44
CA TYR A 492 34.56 -14.87 9.33
C TYR A 492 35.93 -15.27 8.78
N THR A 493 36.02 -16.50 8.27
CA THR A 493 37.12 -17.02 7.45
C THR A 493 36.49 -17.69 6.24
N ASP A 494 36.90 -17.33 5.01
CA ASP A 494 36.37 -17.91 3.77
C ASP A 494 34.83 -17.97 3.69
N TYR A 495 34.16 -16.89 4.14
CA TYR A 495 32.70 -16.75 4.23
C TYR A 495 32.00 -17.53 5.36
N ASP A 496 32.73 -18.40 6.07
CA ASP A 496 32.21 -19.14 7.22
C ASP A 496 32.40 -18.35 8.51
N LYS A 497 31.39 -18.38 9.39
CA LYS A 497 31.47 -17.75 10.72
C LYS A 497 32.43 -18.53 11.60
N THR A 498 33.33 -17.85 12.29
CA THR A 498 34.31 -18.48 13.20
C THR A 498 34.02 -18.16 14.68
N LEU A 499 33.80 -16.88 15.00
CA LEU A 499 33.50 -16.43 16.37
C LEU A 499 32.39 -15.38 16.37
N GLY A 500 31.41 -15.54 17.25
CA GLY A 500 30.39 -14.54 17.53
C GLY A 500 30.49 -14.00 18.95
N LYS A 501 30.49 -12.67 19.10
CA LYS A 501 30.28 -11.98 20.38
C LYS A 501 28.92 -11.30 20.35
N PHE A 502 28.13 -11.48 21.41
CA PHE A 502 26.76 -10.99 21.50
C PHE A 502 26.62 -10.05 22.68
N TYR A 503 25.89 -8.96 22.48
CA TYR A 503 25.77 -7.89 23.45
C TYR A 503 24.29 -7.56 23.69
N ASN A 504 23.97 -7.02 24.85
CA ASN A 504 22.65 -6.42 25.10
C ASN A 504 22.57 -4.98 24.58
N ASP A 505 21.39 -4.35 24.73
CA ASP A 505 21.11 -2.98 24.31
C ASP A 505 21.91 -1.91 25.09
N LYS A 506 22.62 -2.30 26.15
CA LYS A 506 23.58 -1.47 26.89
C LYS A 506 25.03 -1.72 26.47
N ASN A 507 25.25 -2.48 25.41
CA ASN A 507 26.57 -2.84 24.86
C ASN A 507 27.40 -3.74 25.82
N GLU A 508 26.74 -4.43 26.75
CA GLU A 508 27.38 -5.39 27.67
C GLU A 508 27.43 -6.77 27.02
N LEU A 509 28.57 -7.47 27.13
CA LEU A 509 28.76 -8.80 26.54
C LEU A 509 27.90 -9.83 27.29
N ILE A 510 26.95 -10.45 26.59
CA ILE A 510 26.03 -11.46 27.15
C ILE A 510 26.37 -12.89 26.72
N GLY A 511 27.17 -13.05 25.67
CA GLY A 511 27.58 -14.36 25.19
C GLY A 511 28.69 -14.32 24.16
N THR A 512 29.41 -15.43 24.06
CA THR A 512 30.36 -15.72 23.00
C THR A 512 30.10 -17.11 22.46
N TYR A 513 30.24 -17.31 21.16
CA TYR A 513 30.05 -18.60 20.51
C TYR A 513 31.15 -18.86 19.49
N ASP A 514 31.87 -19.97 19.66
CA ASP A 514 32.84 -20.52 18.71
C ASP A 514 32.06 -21.42 17.74
N TYR A 515 31.96 -21.01 16.48
CA TYR A 515 31.18 -21.70 15.46
C TYR A 515 31.84 -22.98 14.98
N ASP A 516 33.18 -23.03 14.98
CA ASP A 516 33.96 -24.19 14.57
C ASP A 516 33.81 -25.33 15.58
N LYS A 517 33.95 -25.00 16.88
CA LYS A 517 33.82 -25.96 17.98
C LYS A 517 32.38 -26.16 18.44
N LYS A 518 31.45 -25.37 17.93
CA LYS A 518 30.04 -25.31 18.36
C LYS A 518 29.91 -25.17 19.88
N HIS A 519 30.69 -24.26 20.46
CA HIS A 519 30.81 -24.11 21.91
C HIS A 519 30.55 -22.67 22.37
N GLY A 520 29.80 -22.53 23.46
CA GLY A 520 29.48 -21.24 24.08
C GLY A 520 27.98 -20.91 24.05
N LYS A 521 27.64 -19.63 24.10
CA LYS A 521 26.27 -19.12 24.08
C LYS A 521 26.00 -18.38 22.77
N LEU A 522 25.19 -19.00 21.91
CA LEU A 522 24.71 -18.41 20.65
C LEU A 522 23.41 -17.62 20.90
N TYR A 523 23.35 -16.39 20.40
CA TYR A 523 22.12 -15.59 20.36
C TYR A 523 21.72 -15.35 18.90
N GLU A 524 20.44 -15.59 18.59
CA GLU A 524 19.85 -15.31 17.28
C GLU A 524 18.82 -14.18 17.42
N PHE A 525 18.97 -13.16 16.58
CA PHE A 525 18.07 -12.01 16.57
C PHE A 525 17.11 -12.16 15.40
N PHE A 526 15.85 -12.46 15.70
CA PHE A 526 14.81 -12.60 14.68
C PHE A 526 14.49 -11.24 14.05
N GLN A 527 14.45 -11.21 12.72
CA GLN A 527 13.84 -10.08 12.03
C GLN A 527 12.33 -10.18 12.24
N SER A 528 11.66 -9.10 12.64
CA SER A 528 10.20 -9.09 12.66
C SER A 528 9.72 -9.37 11.23
N LEU A 529 8.99 -10.47 11.07
CA LEU A 529 8.26 -10.76 9.83
C LEU A 529 7.35 -9.56 9.54
N ARG A 530 7.46 -9.04 8.31
CA ARG A 530 6.59 -7.97 7.79
C ARG A 530 5.13 -8.43 7.76
#